data_AF-A0A0F7JPM6-F1
#
_entry.id   AF-A0A0F7JPM6-F1
#
_cell.length_a   1.000
_cell.length_b   1.000
_cell.length_c   1.000
_cell.angle_alpha   90.00
_cell.angle_beta   90.00
_cell.angle_gamma   90.00
#
_symmetry.space_group_name_H-M   'P 1'
#
loop_
_entity.id
_entity.type
_entity.pdbx_description
1 polymer ?
#
loop_
_entity_poly.entity_id
_entity_poly.type
_entity_poly.pdbx_seq_one_letter_code
_entity_poly.pdbx_strand_id
1 'polypeptide(L)'
;MLLCSVLLCGCQDREARAENAALQARVTELEAQVRAMQGEQETALPPDAQSVTVRAAGQNCANALTRTLEVFREDSLDDRYPSAAQTQLPAECVDLRVNWVVRSERAYTFTVTDGAGRELARQSGGAPATTSASGG
;
A
#
# COMPACT_ATOMS: atom_id res chain seq x y z
N MET A 1 -5.20 59.75 -46.31
CA MET A 1 -4.53 58.90 -45.30
C MET A 1 -5.55 58.11 -44.46
N LEU A 2 -6.49 57.39 -45.08
CA LEU A 2 -7.47 56.54 -44.37
C LEU A 2 -7.64 55.14 -44.99
N LEU A 3 -7.24 54.93 -46.25
CA LEU A 3 -7.26 53.60 -46.88
C LEU A 3 -6.13 52.66 -46.42
N CYS A 4 -4.97 53.19 -45.99
CA CYS A 4 -3.88 52.32 -45.53
C CYS A 4 -4.19 51.60 -44.21
N SER A 5 -5.00 52.19 -43.33
CA SER A 5 -5.26 51.64 -41.98
C SER A 5 -6.17 50.40 -41.99
N VAL A 6 -7.08 50.29 -42.97
CA VAL A 6 -8.04 49.15 -43.05
C VAL A 6 -7.36 47.89 -43.63
N LEU A 7 -6.38 48.06 -44.52
CA LEU A 7 -5.63 46.96 -45.13
C LEU A 7 -4.66 46.30 -44.14
N LEU A 8 -4.08 47.07 -43.20
CA LEU A 8 -3.20 46.55 -42.15
C LEU A 8 -3.95 45.77 -41.06
N CYS A 9 -5.15 46.21 -40.67
CA CYS A 9 -5.99 45.47 -39.70
C CYS A 9 -6.49 44.12 -40.23
N GLY A 10 -6.82 44.02 -41.53
CA GLY A 10 -7.30 42.77 -42.13
C GLY A 10 -6.22 41.67 -42.22
N CYS A 11 -4.95 42.05 -42.32
CA CYS A 11 -3.83 41.10 -42.28
C CYS A 11 -3.54 40.61 -40.85
N GLN A 12 -3.50 41.51 -39.86
CA GLN A 12 -3.30 41.13 -38.46
C GLN A 12 -4.41 40.20 -37.94
N ASP A 13 -5.66 40.45 -38.33
CA ASP A 13 -6.80 39.61 -37.93
C ASP A 13 -6.74 38.19 -38.53
N ARG A 14 -6.22 38.04 -39.77
CA ARG A 14 -5.98 36.71 -40.36
C ARG A 14 -4.82 35.98 -39.69
N GLU A 15 -3.76 36.70 -39.38
CA GLU A 15 -2.56 36.15 -38.75
C GLU A 15 -2.87 35.66 -37.31
N ALA A 16 -3.60 36.48 -36.54
CA ALA A 16 -4.06 36.11 -35.20
C ALA A 16 -5.01 34.89 -35.20
N ARG A 17 -5.84 34.75 -36.24
CA ARG A 17 -6.71 33.56 -36.41
C ARG A 17 -5.91 32.31 -36.77
N ALA A 18 -4.87 32.44 -37.59
CA ALA A 18 -3.98 31.33 -37.93
C ALA A 18 -3.19 30.84 -36.72
N GLU A 19 -2.67 31.76 -35.89
CA GLU A 19 -2.00 31.42 -34.63
C GLU A 19 -2.94 30.74 -33.64
N ASN A 20 -4.17 31.25 -33.48
CA ASN A 20 -5.17 30.61 -32.62
C ASN A 20 -5.53 29.20 -33.09
N ALA A 21 -5.68 28.99 -34.40
CA ALA A 21 -5.96 27.65 -34.95
C ALA A 21 -4.80 26.67 -34.69
N ALA A 22 -3.55 27.14 -34.83
CA ALA A 22 -2.37 26.33 -34.54
C ALA A 22 -2.25 25.98 -33.04
N LEU A 23 -2.56 26.93 -32.16
CA LEU A 23 -2.59 26.70 -30.72
C LEU A 23 -3.69 25.73 -30.32
N GLN A 24 -4.91 25.88 -30.87
CA GLN A 24 -6.01 24.95 -30.63
C GLN A 24 -5.69 23.53 -31.09
N ALA A 25 -5.01 23.37 -32.23
CA ALA A 25 -4.56 22.06 -32.70
C ALA A 25 -3.57 21.42 -31.71
N ARG A 26 -2.60 22.20 -31.20
CA ARG A 26 -1.63 21.71 -30.20
C ARG A 26 -2.29 21.35 -28.87
N VAL A 27 -3.25 22.16 -28.41
CA VAL A 27 -4.00 21.87 -27.18
C VAL A 27 -4.81 20.58 -27.35
N THR A 28 -5.49 20.41 -28.48
CA THR A 28 -6.27 19.19 -28.75
C THR A 28 -5.39 17.94 -28.75
N GLU A 29 -4.20 18.03 -29.35
CA GLU A 29 -3.21 16.95 -29.37
C GLU A 29 -2.67 16.65 -27.96
N LEU A 30 -2.29 17.68 -27.19
CA LEU A 30 -1.83 17.52 -25.82
C LEU A 30 -2.92 16.95 -24.91
N GLU A 31 -4.15 17.38 -25.05
CA GLU A 31 -5.30 16.83 -24.32
C GLU A 31 -5.56 15.37 -24.71
N ALA A 32 -5.38 14.99 -25.98
CA ALA A 32 -5.47 13.60 -26.42
C ALA A 32 -4.36 12.75 -25.79
N GLN A 33 -3.12 13.26 -25.76
CA GLN A 33 -2.00 12.59 -25.10
C GLN A 33 -2.21 12.45 -23.59
N VAL A 34 -2.71 13.49 -22.91
CA VAL A 34 -3.03 13.42 -21.48
C VAL A 34 -4.13 12.40 -21.22
N ARG A 35 -5.19 12.37 -22.04
CA ARG A 35 -6.25 11.36 -21.93
C ARG A 35 -5.73 9.94 -22.18
N ALA A 36 -4.82 9.75 -23.12
CA ALA A 36 -4.18 8.46 -23.37
C ALA A 36 -3.34 8.02 -22.17
N MET A 37 -2.48 8.90 -21.66
CA MET A 37 -1.64 8.63 -20.48
C MET A 37 -2.48 8.37 -19.21
N GLN A 38 -3.60 9.07 -19.04
CA GLN A 38 -4.53 8.83 -17.93
C GLN A 38 -5.26 7.50 -18.11
N GLY A 39 -5.68 7.16 -19.33
CA GLY A 39 -6.27 5.86 -19.64
C GLY A 39 -5.30 4.68 -19.41
N GLU A 40 -4.00 4.89 -19.65
CA GLU A 40 -2.95 3.90 -19.35
C GLU A 40 -2.64 3.81 -17.85
N GLN A 41 -2.70 4.92 -17.10
CA GLN A 41 -2.58 4.91 -15.63
C GLN A 41 -3.81 4.29 -14.94
N GLU A 42 -4.98 4.38 -15.57
CA GLU A 42 -6.20 3.68 -15.14
C GLU A 42 -6.22 2.20 -15.57
N THR A 43 -5.10 1.66 -16.03
CA THR A 43 -4.91 0.21 -16.04
C THR A 43 -4.44 -0.21 -14.65
N ALA A 44 -5.39 -0.62 -13.81
CA ALA A 44 -5.12 -1.26 -12.54
C ALA A 44 -3.94 -2.25 -12.69
N LEU A 45 -2.96 -2.17 -11.77
CA LEU A 45 -1.88 -3.15 -11.67
C LEU A 45 -2.46 -4.55 -11.90
N PRO A 46 -1.81 -5.42 -12.70
CA PRO A 46 -2.29 -6.77 -12.92
C PRO A 46 -2.68 -7.37 -11.56
N PRO A 47 -3.85 -8.02 -11.41
CA PRO A 47 -4.34 -8.51 -10.13
C PRO A 47 -3.31 -9.37 -9.39
N ASP A 48 -2.43 -10.03 -10.14
CA ASP A 48 -1.29 -10.77 -9.62
C ASP A 48 -0.27 -9.87 -8.88
N ALA A 49 0.10 -8.72 -9.44
CA ALA A 49 1.04 -7.78 -8.82
C ALA A 49 0.47 -7.17 -7.52
N GLN A 50 -0.82 -6.83 -7.51
CA GLN A 50 -1.48 -6.33 -6.29
C GLN A 50 -1.57 -7.44 -5.23
N SER A 51 -1.90 -8.67 -5.63
CA SER A 51 -1.97 -9.80 -4.70
C SER A 51 -0.61 -10.15 -4.08
N VAL A 52 0.47 -10.07 -4.85
CA VAL A 52 1.85 -10.27 -4.38
C VAL A 52 2.25 -9.19 -3.40
N THR A 53 1.95 -7.93 -3.71
CA THR A 53 2.27 -6.79 -2.84
C THR A 53 1.54 -6.89 -1.50
N VAL A 54 0.24 -7.21 -1.51
CA VAL A 54 -0.54 -7.38 -0.28
C VAL A 54 -0.02 -8.57 0.54
N ARG A 55 0.32 -9.70 -0.10
CA ARG A 55 0.93 -10.83 0.60
C ARG A 55 2.28 -10.48 1.21
N ALA A 56 3.12 -9.73 0.49
CA ALA A 56 4.41 -9.27 1.00
C ALA A 56 4.25 -8.34 2.21
N ALA A 57 3.28 -7.42 2.19
CA ALA A 57 2.95 -6.60 3.36
C ALA A 57 2.55 -7.45 4.57
N GLY A 58 1.71 -8.47 4.36
CA GLY A 58 1.34 -9.43 5.41
C GLY A 58 2.53 -10.17 6.02
N GLN A 59 3.47 -10.61 5.18
CA GLN A 59 4.70 -11.27 5.63
C GLN A 59 5.63 -10.31 6.38
N ASN A 60 5.77 -9.07 5.92
CA ASN A 60 6.56 -8.04 6.60
C ASN A 60 6.02 -7.74 7.99
N CYS A 61 4.70 -7.55 8.13
CA CYS A 61 4.05 -7.39 9.43
C CYS A 61 4.31 -8.61 10.34
N ALA A 62 4.12 -9.82 9.81
CA ALA A 62 4.31 -11.04 10.60
C ALA A 62 5.76 -11.21 11.09
N ASN A 63 6.74 -10.90 10.25
CA ASN A 63 8.16 -10.96 10.62
C ASN A 63 8.55 -9.86 11.61
N ALA A 64 8.05 -8.63 11.42
CA ALA A 64 8.28 -7.53 12.34
C ALA A 64 7.72 -7.85 13.73
N LEU A 65 6.46 -8.33 13.81
CA LEU A 65 5.84 -8.69 15.08
C LEU A 65 6.57 -9.86 15.74
N THR A 66 6.94 -10.90 14.98
CA THR A 66 7.76 -12.02 15.47
C THR A 66 9.05 -11.51 16.11
N ARG A 67 9.77 -10.61 15.44
CA ARG A 67 11.00 -10.02 15.98
C ARG A 67 10.74 -9.22 17.26
N THR A 68 9.66 -8.42 17.32
CA THR A 68 9.28 -7.71 18.55
C THR A 68 9.02 -8.67 19.71
N LEU A 69 8.33 -9.79 19.45
CA LEU A 69 8.07 -10.81 20.48
C LEU A 69 9.36 -11.48 20.96
N GLU A 70 10.27 -11.83 20.05
CA GLU A 70 11.54 -12.46 20.41
C GLU A 70 12.47 -11.51 21.16
N VAL A 71 12.58 -10.24 20.73
CA VAL A 71 13.38 -9.23 21.44
C VAL A 71 12.85 -9.04 22.86
N PHE A 72 11.53 -8.94 23.04
CA PHE A 72 10.95 -8.86 24.39
C PHE A 72 11.28 -10.09 25.23
N ARG A 73 11.23 -11.29 24.63
CA ARG A 73 11.55 -12.55 25.33
C ARG A 73 13.00 -12.56 25.79
N GLU A 74 13.93 -12.18 24.92
CA GLU A 74 15.37 -12.12 25.19
C GLU A 74 15.71 -11.06 26.26
N ASP A 75 15.01 -9.93 26.27
CA ASP A 75 15.19 -8.87 27.26
C ASP A 75 14.44 -9.14 28.58
N SER A 76 13.62 -10.20 28.63
CA SER A 76 12.84 -10.57 29.81
C SER A 76 13.68 -11.40 30.78
N LEU A 77 13.56 -11.10 32.08
CA LEU A 77 14.22 -11.88 33.14
C LEU A 77 13.76 -13.35 33.19
N ASP A 78 12.54 -13.64 32.73
CA ASP A 78 11.92 -14.97 32.82
C ASP A 78 11.85 -15.71 31.47
N ASP A 79 12.54 -15.21 30.43
CA ASP A 79 12.46 -15.73 29.05
C ASP A 79 11.01 -15.84 28.54
N ARG A 80 10.17 -14.85 28.85
CA ARG A 80 8.73 -14.87 28.54
C ARG A 80 8.32 -13.88 27.45
N TYR A 81 7.32 -14.27 26.67
CA TYR A 81 6.65 -13.38 25.71
C TYR A 81 5.75 -12.33 26.40
N PRO A 82 5.49 -11.19 25.73
CA PRO A 82 4.68 -10.10 26.30
C PRO A 82 3.17 -10.43 26.35
N SER A 83 2.50 -9.87 27.36
CA SER A 83 1.04 -9.91 27.49
C SER A 83 0.33 -8.96 26.50
N ALA A 84 -1.01 -9.07 26.42
CA ALA A 84 -1.87 -8.17 25.63
C ALA A 84 -1.55 -6.69 25.80
N ALA A 85 -1.47 -6.23 27.05
CA ALA A 85 -1.22 -4.84 27.37
C ALA A 85 0.23 -4.40 27.10
N GLN A 86 1.17 -5.34 26.97
CA GLN A 86 2.59 -5.07 26.77
C GLN A 86 3.00 -5.11 25.29
N THR A 87 2.18 -5.66 24.41
CA THR A 87 2.49 -5.72 22.97
C THR A 87 1.92 -4.52 22.26
N GLN A 88 2.82 -3.68 21.76
CA GLN A 88 2.52 -2.72 20.71
C GLN A 88 2.73 -3.39 19.35
N LEU A 89 1.80 -3.15 18.43
CA LEU A 89 1.94 -3.64 17.07
C LEU A 89 2.98 -2.79 16.31
N PRO A 90 3.87 -3.42 15.53
CA PRO A 90 4.79 -2.71 14.65
C PRO A 90 4.05 -1.85 13.61
N ALA A 91 4.72 -0.81 13.10
CA ALA A 91 4.13 0.11 12.12
C ALA A 91 3.73 -0.60 10.82
N GLU A 92 4.44 -1.67 10.46
CA GLU A 92 4.18 -2.53 9.31
C GLU A 92 2.81 -3.23 9.38
N CYS A 93 2.19 -3.26 10.57
CA CYS A 93 0.90 -3.92 10.80
C CYS A 93 -0.30 -2.95 10.84
N VAL A 94 -0.13 -1.64 10.69
CA VAL A 94 -1.20 -0.63 10.93
C VAL A 94 -2.45 -0.85 10.07
N ASP A 95 -2.27 -1.21 8.79
CA ASP A 95 -3.39 -1.45 7.85
C ASP A 95 -3.81 -2.92 7.76
N LEU A 96 -3.28 -3.76 8.66
CA LEU A 96 -3.49 -5.19 8.67
C LEU A 96 -4.11 -5.62 10.00
N ARG A 97 -4.76 -6.78 9.99
CA ARG A 97 -5.36 -7.34 11.20
C ARG A 97 -4.52 -8.51 11.69
N VAL A 98 -4.03 -8.39 12.93
CA VAL A 98 -3.35 -9.48 13.64
C VAL A 98 -4.37 -10.23 14.48
N ASN A 99 -4.54 -11.53 14.23
CA ASN A 99 -5.45 -12.39 14.97
C ASN A 99 -4.65 -13.42 15.77
N TRP A 100 -4.77 -13.38 17.10
CA TRP A 100 -4.07 -14.32 17.98
C TRP A 100 -4.84 -15.64 18.08
N VAL A 101 -4.15 -16.75 17.78
CA VAL A 101 -4.67 -18.12 17.95
C VAL A 101 -4.18 -18.68 19.29
N VAL A 102 -2.89 -18.51 19.56
CA VAL A 102 -2.25 -18.85 20.84
C VAL A 102 -1.50 -17.63 21.32
N ARG A 103 -1.66 -17.29 22.59
CA ARG A 103 -0.87 -16.25 23.24
C ARG A 103 -0.69 -16.55 24.70
N SER A 104 0.55 -16.82 25.07
CA SER A 104 0.96 -17.12 26.43
C SER A 104 2.36 -16.59 26.67
N GLU A 105 2.86 -16.74 27.89
CA GLU A 105 4.22 -16.39 28.24
C GLU A 105 5.28 -17.28 27.57
N ARG A 106 4.90 -18.48 27.09
CA ARG A 106 5.85 -19.49 26.56
C ARG A 106 5.70 -19.80 25.07
N ALA A 107 4.58 -19.43 24.49
CA ALA A 107 4.29 -19.67 23.08
C ALA A 107 3.32 -18.66 22.52
N TYR A 108 3.43 -18.45 21.21
CA TYR A 108 2.47 -17.69 20.43
C TYR A 108 2.14 -18.38 19.11
N THR A 109 0.96 -18.07 18.59
CA THR A 109 0.55 -18.32 17.22
C THR A 109 -0.40 -17.21 16.82
N PHE A 110 -0.15 -16.57 15.68
CA PHE A 110 -1.04 -15.55 15.14
C PHE A 110 -1.11 -15.64 13.62
N THR A 111 -2.16 -15.05 13.07
CA THR A 111 -2.33 -14.84 11.64
C THR A 111 -2.42 -13.35 11.34
N VAL A 112 -1.96 -12.96 10.16
CA VAL A 112 -2.10 -11.61 9.61
C VAL A 112 -3.08 -11.69 8.45
N THR A 113 -4.15 -10.91 8.50
CA THR A 113 -5.18 -10.85 7.47
C THR A 113 -5.29 -9.46 6.87
N ASP A 114 -5.73 -9.38 5.61
CA ASP A 114 -6.15 -8.10 5.01
C ASP A 114 -7.51 -7.64 5.59
N GLY A 115 -7.98 -6.46 5.16
CA GLY A 115 -9.27 -5.90 5.58
C GLY A 115 -10.50 -6.74 5.21
N ALA A 116 -10.36 -7.65 4.24
CA ALA A 116 -11.40 -8.61 3.84
C ALA A 116 -11.35 -9.91 4.66
N GLY A 117 -10.39 -10.05 5.57
CA GLY A 117 -10.22 -11.23 6.42
C GLY A 117 -9.46 -12.38 5.76
N ARG A 118 -8.85 -12.18 4.59
CA ARG A 118 -8.04 -13.20 3.93
C ARG A 118 -6.67 -13.29 4.61
N GLU A 119 -6.26 -14.53 4.95
CA GLU A 119 -4.96 -14.79 5.57
C GLU A 119 -3.81 -14.52 4.58
N LEU A 120 -2.89 -13.65 4.98
CA LEU A 120 -1.70 -13.26 4.23
C LEU A 120 -0.46 -13.99 4.76
N ALA A 121 -0.39 -14.17 6.07
CA ALA A 121 0.71 -14.83 6.77
C ALA A 121 0.25 -15.46 8.09
N ARG A 122 1.03 -16.43 8.57
CA ARG A 122 0.87 -17.07 9.88
C ARG A 122 2.25 -17.31 10.47
N GLN A 123 2.39 -17.05 11.76
CA GLN A 123 3.62 -17.28 12.50
C GLN A 123 3.34 -17.93 13.84
N SER A 124 4.31 -18.69 14.33
CA SER A 124 4.28 -19.37 15.62
C SER A 124 5.67 -19.47 16.19
N GLY A 125 5.79 -19.40 17.52
CA GLY A 125 7.04 -19.51 18.23
C GLY A 125 6.85 -20.01 19.66
N GLY A 126 7.95 -20.47 20.25
CA GLY A 126 7.97 -21.07 21.58
C GLY A 126 7.47 -22.51 21.64
N ALA A 127 7.39 -23.05 22.85
CA ALA A 127 6.87 -24.38 23.11
C ALA A 127 5.48 -24.25 23.73
N PRO A 128 4.42 -24.83 23.12
CA PRO A 128 3.11 -24.84 23.77
C PRO A 128 3.25 -25.56 25.10
N ALA A 129 2.60 -25.04 26.14
CA ALA A 129 2.58 -25.70 27.44
C ALA A 129 2.02 -27.11 27.24
N THR A 130 2.88 -28.13 27.28
CA THR A 130 2.45 -29.52 27.25
C THR A 130 1.58 -29.71 28.47
N THR A 131 0.27 -29.87 28.24
CA THR A 131 -0.64 -30.28 29.30
C THR A 131 -0.21 -31.69 29.67
N SER A 132 0.62 -31.82 30.70
CA SER A 132 0.93 -33.11 31.30
C SER A 132 -0.38 -33.67 31.84
N ALA A 133 -1.05 -34.50 31.04
CA ALA A 133 -2.13 -35.33 31.51
C ALA A 133 -1.51 -36.36 32.47
N SER A 134 -1.61 -36.12 33.77
CA SER A 134 -1.30 -37.12 34.80
C SER A 134 -2.33 -38.26 34.66
N GLY A 135 -1.92 -39.35 34.03
CA GLY A 135 -2.72 -40.57 33.95
C GLY A 135 -2.40 -41.50 35.12
N GLY A 136 -3.44 -41.77 35.93
CA GLY A 136 -3.70 -43.05 36.60
C GLY A 136 -2.86 -43.44 37.79
#